data_AF-A0A9X8DT11-F1
#
_entry.id   AF-A0A9X8DT11-F1
#
_cell.length_a   1.000
_cell.length_b   1.000
_cell.length_c   1.000
_cell.angle_alpha   90.00
_cell.angle_beta   90.00
_cell.angle_gamma   90.00
#
_symmetry.space_group_name_H-M   'P 1'
#
loop_
_entity.id
_entity.type
_entity.pdbx_description
1 polymer ?
#
loop_
_entity_poly.entity_id
_entity_poly.type
_entity_poly.pdbx_seq_one_letter_code
_entity_poly.pdbx_strand_id
1 'polypeptide(L)'
;MFTKIRTEMMGVLHQMTTKGRYAHAIVLRDRLRLIRREFIHLQQTYEKRRQDVEGDLFLDAIALVRTKHDAKWVQKHADVDSNCDWRREDLAKTHMIQTRQLEDYLDRIHEPIVKFSKTLLDLKTSERNLSKLQLYEQAKNVYTRADAMEKLERLKNTQEFHRHKQKQREDLRAKQHAEQKQLEEALTDKQYATLRAKDWDTKRESQRVKNLKRDMHHAHALDQHKPPEFTTHPLVAPRDHLKQTSSTFGGQHFLSLVRGERLQVQSLCALHDAEEDAVPSGA
;
A
#
# COMPACT_ATOMS: atom_id res chain seq x y z
N MET A 1 -8.77 -41.81 35.54
CA MET A 1 -8.37 -41.91 36.98
C MET A 1 -9.47 -41.37 37.91
N PHE A 2 -9.97 -40.15 37.72
CA PHE A 2 -11.03 -39.56 38.56
C PHE A 2 -12.37 -40.32 38.50
N THR A 3 -12.80 -40.81 37.34
CA THR A 3 -13.99 -41.67 37.22
C THR A 3 -13.92 -42.91 38.11
N LYS A 4 -12.78 -43.60 38.14
CA LYS A 4 -12.55 -44.79 38.99
C LYS A 4 -12.61 -44.44 40.48
N ILE A 5 -11.90 -43.38 40.88
CA ILE A 5 -11.92 -42.87 42.26
C ILE A 5 -13.35 -42.45 42.66
N ARG A 6 -14.08 -41.79 41.76
CA ARG A 6 -15.48 -41.38 41.98
C ARG A 6 -16.38 -42.60 42.15
N THR A 7 -16.28 -43.62 41.30
CA THR A 7 -17.11 -44.84 41.40
C THR A 7 -16.82 -45.62 42.67
N GLU A 8 -15.54 -45.75 43.05
CA GLU A 8 -15.12 -46.43 44.27
C GLU A 8 -15.61 -45.69 45.52
N MET A 9 -15.39 -44.37 45.60
CA MET A 9 -15.84 -43.56 46.73
C MET A 9 -17.37 -43.43 46.80
N MET A 10 -18.08 -43.42 45.66
CA MET A 10 -19.55 -43.47 45.64
C MET A 10 -20.08 -44.83 46.12
N GLY A 11 -19.39 -45.93 45.79
CA GLY A 11 -19.70 -47.27 46.30
C GLY A 11 -19.51 -47.35 47.82
N VAL A 12 -18.41 -46.81 48.34
CA VAL A 12 -18.16 -46.72 49.79
C VAL A 12 -19.19 -45.82 50.46
N LEU A 13 -19.56 -44.70 49.85
CA LEU A 13 -20.60 -43.81 50.37
C LEU A 13 -21.95 -44.52 50.48
N HIS A 14 -22.34 -45.28 49.46
CA HIS A 14 -23.57 -46.09 49.46
C HIS A 14 -23.55 -47.19 50.55
N GLN A 15 -22.40 -47.84 50.75
CA GLN A 15 -22.21 -48.82 51.82
C GLN A 15 -22.25 -48.19 53.22
N MET A 16 -21.75 -46.97 53.39
CA MET A 16 -21.78 -46.26 54.68
C MET A 16 -23.17 -45.73 55.02
N THR A 17 -23.95 -45.31 54.01
CA THR A 17 -25.36 -44.91 54.18
C THR A 17 -26.27 -46.09 54.50
N THR A 18 -26.04 -47.27 53.92
CA THR A 18 -26.82 -48.49 54.20
C THR A 18 -26.50 -49.08 55.58
N LYS A 19 -25.27 -48.86 56.10
CA LYS A 19 -24.84 -49.28 57.45
C LYS A 19 -25.14 -48.25 58.56
N GLY A 20 -25.89 -47.18 58.27
CA GLY A 20 -26.28 -46.15 59.27
C GLY A 20 -25.14 -45.27 59.78
N ARG A 21 -23.95 -45.28 59.14
CA ARG A 21 -22.77 -44.51 59.57
C ARG A 21 -22.75 -43.12 58.93
N TYR A 22 -23.78 -42.31 59.22
CA TYR A 22 -24.00 -41.01 58.56
C TYR A 22 -22.86 -40.00 58.75
N ALA A 23 -22.22 -39.96 59.93
CA ALA A 23 -21.08 -39.06 60.18
C ALA A 23 -19.91 -39.30 59.21
N HIS A 24 -19.58 -40.57 58.95
CA HIS A 24 -18.51 -40.95 58.01
C HIS A 24 -18.94 -40.70 56.55
N ALA A 25 -20.22 -40.91 56.23
CA ALA A 25 -20.78 -40.59 54.91
C ALA A 25 -20.72 -39.08 54.60
N ILE A 26 -20.94 -38.21 55.60
CA ILE A 26 -20.80 -36.75 55.46
C ILE A 26 -19.36 -36.37 55.11
N VAL A 27 -18.38 -36.88 55.87
CA VAL A 27 -16.95 -36.61 55.61
C VAL A 27 -16.54 -37.08 54.21
N LEU A 28 -16.99 -38.26 53.79
CA LEU A 28 -16.68 -38.81 52.47
C LEU A 28 -17.33 -38.00 51.33
N ARG A 29 -18.58 -37.55 51.52
CA ARG A 29 -19.30 -36.66 50.59
C ARG A 29 -18.56 -35.34 50.42
N ASP A 30 -18.14 -34.72 51.52
CA ASP A 30 -17.50 -33.42 51.49
C ASP A 30 -16.09 -33.52 50.86
N ARG A 31 -15.38 -34.62 51.11
CA ARG A 31 -14.13 -34.94 50.42
C ARG A 31 -14.31 -35.17 48.91
N LEU A 32 -15.38 -35.87 48.51
CA LEU A 32 -15.75 -36.02 47.08
C LEU A 32 -16.06 -34.68 46.42
N ARG A 33 -16.75 -33.78 47.12
CA ARG A 33 -17.04 -32.42 46.64
C ARG A 33 -15.76 -31.59 46.50
N LEU A 34 -14.83 -31.69 47.45
CA LEU A 34 -13.53 -31.02 47.40
C LEU A 34 -12.71 -31.51 46.20
N ILE A 35 -12.52 -32.83 46.07
CA ILE A 35 -11.79 -33.45 44.97
C ILE A 35 -12.39 -33.04 43.60
N ARG A 36 -13.72 -32.99 43.50
CA ARG A 36 -14.42 -32.49 42.29
C ARG A 36 -14.08 -31.03 41.99
N ARG A 37 -14.09 -30.15 43.00
CA ARG A 37 -13.76 -28.73 42.85
C ARG A 37 -12.30 -28.53 42.45
N GLU A 38 -11.37 -29.22 43.11
CA GLU A 38 -9.94 -29.17 42.80
C GLU A 38 -9.65 -29.64 41.38
N PHE A 39 -10.31 -30.71 40.92
CA PHE A 39 -10.16 -31.22 39.56
C PHE A 39 -10.67 -30.23 38.50
N ILE A 40 -11.84 -29.63 38.71
CA ILE A 40 -12.38 -28.58 37.82
C ILE A 40 -11.41 -27.39 37.79
N HIS A 41 -10.92 -26.97 38.95
CA HIS A 41 -9.98 -25.86 39.05
C HIS A 41 -8.68 -26.17 38.29
N LEU A 42 -8.14 -27.38 38.43
CA LEU A 42 -6.95 -27.83 37.73
C LEU A 42 -7.16 -27.78 36.20
N GLN A 43 -8.29 -28.29 35.70
CA GLN A 43 -8.62 -28.21 34.26
C GLN A 43 -8.70 -26.76 33.78
N GLN A 44 -9.37 -25.89 34.52
CA GLN A 44 -9.44 -24.46 34.20
C GLN A 44 -8.05 -23.79 34.18
N THR A 45 -7.14 -24.17 35.09
CA THR A 45 -5.78 -23.62 35.08
C THR A 45 -4.96 -24.07 33.87
N TYR A 46 -5.06 -25.32 33.43
CA TYR A 46 -4.39 -25.80 32.23
C TYR A 46 -4.97 -25.16 30.97
N GLU A 47 -6.30 -25.07 30.90
CA GLU A 47 -7.03 -24.42 29.83
C GLU A 47 -6.60 -22.95 29.69
N LYS A 48 -6.56 -22.22 30.81
CA LYS A 48 -6.11 -20.82 30.84
C LYS A 48 -4.67 -20.67 30.37
N ARG A 49 -3.73 -21.50 30.87
CA ARG A 49 -2.33 -21.46 30.41
C ARG A 49 -2.22 -21.68 28.90
N ARG A 50 -3.00 -22.59 28.33
CA ARG A 50 -3.02 -22.81 26.88
C ARG A 50 -3.54 -21.57 26.14
N GLN A 51 -4.61 -20.95 26.63
CA GLN A 51 -5.15 -19.72 26.04
C GLN A 51 -4.16 -18.55 26.11
N ASP A 52 -3.40 -18.44 27.21
CA ASP A 52 -2.34 -17.45 27.37
C ASP A 52 -1.25 -17.65 26.30
N VAL A 53 -0.79 -18.89 26.11
CA VAL A 53 0.19 -19.24 25.05
C VAL A 53 -0.33 -18.89 23.65
N GLU A 54 -1.59 -19.19 23.34
CA GLU A 54 -2.20 -18.80 22.06
C GLU A 54 -2.27 -17.28 21.91
N GLY A 55 -2.51 -16.55 23.00
CA GLY A 55 -2.46 -15.10 23.05
C GLY A 55 -1.07 -14.56 22.70
N ASP A 56 -0.02 -15.13 23.27
CA ASP A 56 1.36 -14.74 23.00
C ASP A 56 1.75 -14.99 21.54
N LEU A 57 1.42 -16.18 21.01
CA LEU A 57 1.65 -16.51 19.59
C LEU A 57 0.90 -15.56 18.65
N PHE A 58 -0.31 -15.14 19.03
CA PHE A 58 -1.08 -14.16 18.28
C PHE A 58 -0.41 -12.77 18.30
N LEU A 59 0.13 -12.34 19.43
CA LEU A 59 0.86 -11.07 19.54
C LEU A 59 2.14 -11.07 18.70
N ASP A 60 2.89 -12.16 18.72
CA ASP A 60 4.08 -12.35 17.87
C ASP A 60 3.72 -12.25 16.38
N ALA A 61 2.61 -12.88 15.99
CA ALA A 61 2.12 -12.81 14.61
C ALA A 61 1.73 -11.38 14.20
N ILE A 62 1.10 -10.59 15.09
CA ILE A 62 0.80 -9.17 14.83
C ILE A 62 2.09 -8.38 14.58
N ALA A 63 3.12 -8.57 15.42
CA ALA A 63 4.39 -7.89 15.26
C ALA A 63 5.03 -8.22 13.90
N LEU A 64 4.97 -9.48 13.49
CA LEU A 64 5.51 -9.94 12.21
C LEU A 64 4.70 -9.41 11.01
N VAL A 65 3.37 -9.32 11.13
CA VAL A 65 2.53 -8.68 10.10
C VAL A 65 2.86 -7.20 9.96
N ARG A 66 2.98 -6.47 11.08
CA ARG A 66 3.29 -5.04 11.05
C ARG A 66 4.63 -4.76 10.38
N THR A 67 5.67 -5.48 10.78
CA THR A 67 7.00 -5.34 10.16
C THR A 67 6.99 -5.64 8.66
N LYS A 68 6.32 -6.71 8.23
CA LYS A 68 6.16 -7.04 6.80
C LYS A 68 5.34 -5.99 6.04
N HIS A 69 4.28 -5.48 6.65
CA HIS A 69 3.43 -4.43 6.06
C HIS A 69 4.21 -3.13 5.88
N ASP A 70 4.94 -2.71 6.91
CA ASP A 70 5.77 -1.51 6.88
C ASP A 70 6.87 -1.64 5.83
N ALA A 71 7.60 -2.76 5.80
CA ALA A 71 8.63 -3.02 4.80
C ALA A 71 8.08 -2.98 3.36
N LYS A 72 6.94 -3.64 3.12
CA LYS A 72 6.24 -3.61 1.81
C LYS A 72 5.91 -2.18 1.38
N TRP A 73 5.40 -1.36 2.29
CA TRP A 73 5.01 0.01 1.96
C TRP A 73 6.21 0.95 1.83
N VAL A 74 7.28 0.76 2.61
CA VAL A 74 8.55 1.48 2.43
C VAL A 74 9.12 1.21 1.03
N GLN A 75 9.19 -0.05 0.62
CA GLN A 75 9.65 -0.42 -0.72
C GLN A 75 8.76 0.22 -1.81
N LYS A 76 7.44 0.11 -1.68
CA LYS A 76 6.50 0.69 -2.64
C LYS A 76 6.60 2.21 -2.72
N HIS A 77 6.84 2.90 -1.60
CA HIS A 77 7.10 4.34 -1.61
C HIS A 77 8.39 4.67 -2.36
N ALA A 78 9.48 3.96 -2.06
CA ALA A 78 10.75 4.15 -2.76
C ALA A 78 10.63 3.92 -4.28
N ASP A 79 9.87 2.91 -4.70
CA ASP A 79 9.60 2.65 -6.13
C ASP A 79 8.80 3.78 -6.78
N VAL A 80 7.81 4.33 -6.08
CA VAL A 80 7.01 5.46 -6.56
C VAL A 80 7.86 6.72 -6.69
N ASP A 81 8.68 7.03 -5.68
CA ASP A 81 9.55 8.21 -5.68
C ASP A 81 10.62 8.11 -6.76
N SER A 82 11.26 6.94 -6.91
CA SER A 82 12.21 6.68 -8.01
C SER A 82 11.57 6.89 -9.39
N ASN A 83 10.31 6.46 -9.56
CA ASN A 83 9.59 6.68 -10.81
C ASN A 83 9.24 8.17 -11.02
N CYS A 84 8.92 8.91 -9.95
CA CYS A 84 8.68 10.35 -10.01
C CYS A 84 9.94 11.09 -10.46
N ASP A 85 11.09 10.75 -9.88
CA ASP A 85 12.38 11.35 -10.23
C ASP A 85 12.78 11.04 -11.67
N TRP A 86 12.63 9.78 -12.09
CA TRP A 86 12.85 9.40 -13.49
C TRP A 86 11.99 10.23 -14.46
N ARG A 87 10.71 10.46 -14.14
CA ARG A 87 9.82 11.28 -14.98
C ARG A 87 10.25 12.75 -15.04
N ARG A 88 10.73 13.32 -13.92
CA ARG A 88 11.28 14.69 -13.89
C ARG A 88 12.51 14.81 -14.78
N GLU A 89 13.42 13.85 -14.68
CA GLU A 89 14.63 13.81 -15.51
C GLU A 89 14.30 13.65 -16.99
N ASP A 90 13.34 12.78 -17.33
CA ASP A 90 12.91 12.56 -18.71
C ASP A 90 12.28 13.82 -19.33
N LEU A 91 11.44 14.53 -18.57
CA LEU A 91 10.90 15.81 -18.99
C LEU A 91 12.00 16.85 -19.18
N ALA A 92 12.96 16.95 -18.25
CA ALA A 92 14.07 17.88 -18.34
C ALA A 92 14.95 17.62 -19.58
N LYS A 93 15.20 16.34 -19.92
CA LYS A 93 15.91 15.96 -21.15
C LYS A 93 15.13 16.39 -22.39
N THR A 94 13.82 16.17 -22.39
CA THR A 94 12.94 16.59 -23.49
C THR A 94 12.97 18.10 -23.68
N HIS A 95 12.87 18.87 -22.59
CA HIS A 95 12.97 20.34 -22.61
C HIS A 95 14.32 20.81 -23.15
N MET A 96 15.43 20.20 -22.72
CA MET A 96 16.77 20.52 -23.22
C MET A 96 16.89 20.29 -24.73
N ILE A 97 16.34 19.18 -25.24
CA ILE A 97 16.34 18.88 -26.69
C ILE A 97 15.51 19.91 -27.45
N GLN A 98 14.30 20.25 -26.97
CA GLN A 98 13.45 21.25 -27.61
C GLN A 98 14.11 22.64 -27.65
N THR A 99 14.76 23.04 -26.55
CA THR A 99 15.49 24.32 -26.49
C THR A 99 16.63 24.33 -27.51
N ARG A 100 17.41 23.26 -27.60
CA ARG A 100 18.48 23.15 -28.60
C ARG A 100 17.93 23.19 -30.03
N GLN A 101 16.88 22.45 -30.32
CA GLN A 101 16.24 22.44 -31.64
C GLN A 101 15.71 23.82 -32.03
N LEU A 102 15.15 24.56 -31.06
CA LEU A 102 14.71 25.94 -31.30
C LEU A 102 15.88 26.87 -31.59
N GLU A 103 16.96 26.82 -30.81
CA GLU A 103 18.14 27.66 -31.07
C GLU A 103 18.77 27.33 -32.43
N ASP A 104 18.93 26.04 -32.76
CA ASP A 104 19.42 25.60 -34.08
C ASP A 104 18.51 26.09 -35.23
N TYR A 105 17.20 26.14 -35.01
CA TYR A 105 16.25 26.70 -35.98
C TYR A 105 16.41 28.22 -36.08
N LEU A 106 16.43 28.93 -34.95
CA LEU A 106 16.55 30.39 -34.88
C LEU A 106 17.85 30.89 -35.52
N ASP A 107 18.94 30.14 -35.41
CA ASP A 107 20.23 30.47 -36.02
C ASP A 107 20.22 30.32 -37.55
N ARG A 108 19.44 29.37 -38.08
CA ARG A 108 19.28 29.17 -39.53
C ARG A 108 18.34 30.18 -40.19
N ILE A 109 17.50 30.87 -39.41
CA ILE A 109 16.61 31.91 -39.96
C ILE A 109 17.46 33.11 -40.38
N HIS A 110 17.42 33.40 -41.67
CA HIS A 110 18.11 34.54 -42.27
C HIS A 110 17.36 35.84 -41.95
N GLU A 111 18.11 36.94 -41.87
CA GLU A 111 17.49 38.26 -41.71
C GLU A 111 16.55 38.57 -42.88
N PRO A 112 15.31 38.99 -42.62
CA PRO A 112 14.35 39.28 -43.67
C PRO A 112 14.80 40.48 -44.51
N ILE A 113 14.58 40.39 -45.83
CA ILE A 113 14.86 41.49 -46.75
C ILE A 113 14.02 42.71 -46.33
N VAL A 114 14.71 43.82 -46.05
CA VAL A 114 14.08 45.08 -45.63
C VAL A 114 13.19 45.61 -46.76
N LYS A 115 11.89 45.75 -46.47
CA LYS A 115 10.95 46.43 -47.38
C LYS A 115 10.92 47.91 -47.02
N PHE A 116 11.50 48.74 -47.88
CA PHE A 116 11.55 50.18 -47.68
C PHE A 116 10.17 50.82 -47.86
N SER A 117 9.91 51.89 -47.10
CA SER A 117 8.68 52.65 -47.26
C SER A 117 8.57 53.31 -48.64
N LYS A 118 7.33 53.52 -49.11
CA LYS A 118 7.06 54.25 -50.37
C LYS A 118 7.74 55.63 -50.37
N THR A 119 7.70 56.33 -49.23
CA THR A 119 8.35 57.63 -49.05
C THR A 119 9.86 57.59 -49.24
N LEU A 120 10.54 56.55 -48.75
CA LEU A 120 11.98 56.39 -48.96
C LEU A 120 12.32 56.09 -50.42
N LEU A 121 11.50 55.28 -51.09
CA LEU A 121 11.64 54.99 -52.52
C LEU A 121 11.45 56.25 -53.37
N ASP A 122 10.45 57.08 -53.05
CA ASP A 122 10.19 58.36 -53.72
C ASP A 122 11.36 59.37 -53.49
N LEU A 123 11.95 59.40 -52.29
CA LEU A 123 13.14 60.21 -52.00
C LEU A 123 14.37 59.76 -52.80
N LYS A 124 14.61 58.44 -52.93
CA LYS A 124 15.71 57.93 -53.79
C LYS A 124 15.49 58.23 -55.26
N THR A 125 14.24 58.18 -55.72
CA THR A 125 13.90 58.49 -57.11
C THR A 125 14.06 59.98 -57.40
N SER A 126 13.66 60.84 -56.46
CA SER A 126 13.84 62.30 -56.58
C SER A 126 15.30 62.73 -56.50
N GLU A 127 16.11 62.12 -55.63
CA GLU A 127 17.57 62.29 -55.60
C GLU A 127 18.19 61.98 -56.97
N ARG A 128 17.87 60.82 -57.55
CA ARG A 128 18.36 60.41 -58.87
C ARG A 128 17.96 61.36 -60.00
N ASN A 129 16.78 61.96 -59.91
CA ASN A 129 16.31 62.93 -60.89
C ASN A 129 17.00 64.29 -60.72
N LEU A 130 17.18 64.76 -59.49
CA LEU A 130 17.90 66.01 -59.20
C LEU A 130 19.38 65.93 -59.59
N SER A 131 20.03 64.78 -59.40
CA SER A 131 21.42 64.56 -59.82
C SER A 131 21.57 64.55 -61.35
N LYS A 132 20.62 63.95 -62.09
CA LYS A 132 20.58 64.04 -63.57
C LYS A 132 20.40 65.47 -64.07
N LEU A 133 19.66 66.30 -63.34
CA LEU A 133 19.44 67.72 -63.65
C LEU A 133 20.58 68.63 -63.17
N GLN A 134 21.69 68.07 -62.66
CA GLN A 134 22.85 68.80 -62.13
C GLN A 134 22.55 69.73 -60.94
N LEU A 135 21.43 69.52 -60.24
CA LEU A 135 21.04 70.26 -59.04
C LEU A 135 21.65 69.64 -57.78
N TYR A 136 22.97 69.68 -57.69
CA TYR A 136 23.73 68.88 -56.71
C TYR A 136 23.48 69.24 -55.25
N GLU A 137 23.25 70.52 -54.92
CA GLU A 137 22.96 70.91 -53.53
C GLU A 137 21.61 70.35 -53.05
N GLN A 138 20.60 70.39 -53.90
CA GLN A 138 19.28 69.83 -53.61
C GLN A 138 19.36 68.30 -53.53
N ALA A 139 20.08 67.67 -54.45
CA ALA A 139 20.33 66.23 -54.42
C ALA A 139 21.05 65.78 -53.13
N LYS A 140 22.04 66.55 -52.64
CA LYS A 140 22.73 66.28 -51.37
C LYS A 140 21.80 66.33 -50.16
N ASN A 141 20.85 67.27 -50.14
CA ASN A 141 19.90 67.40 -49.04
C ASN A 141 18.85 66.28 -49.04
N VAL A 142 18.37 65.87 -50.21
CA VAL A 142 17.49 64.70 -50.35
C VAL A 142 18.26 63.41 -49.99
N TYR A 143 19.50 63.33 -50.47
CA TYR A 143 20.65 62.59 -49.95
C TYR A 143 20.56 62.15 -48.49
N THR A 144 20.94 63.10 -47.65
CA THR A 144 21.10 62.92 -46.22
C THR A 144 19.80 62.50 -45.55
N ARG A 145 18.66 63.01 -46.02
CA ARG A 145 17.34 62.64 -45.51
C ARG A 145 16.96 61.21 -45.85
N ALA A 146 17.21 60.77 -47.09
CA ALA A 146 16.95 59.40 -47.53
C ALA A 146 17.87 58.40 -46.79
N ASP A 147 19.16 58.71 -46.64
CA ASP A 147 20.12 57.87 -45.92
C ASP A 147 19.76 57.73 -44.42
N ALA A 148 19.38 58.83 -43.77
CA ALA A 148 18.93 58.78 -42.38
C ALA A 148 17.66 57.93 -42.20
N MET A 149 16.69 58.05 -43.13
CA MET A 149 15.46 57.26 -43.11
C MET A 149 15.73 55.78 -43.38
N GLU A 150 16.61 55.46 -44.33
CA GLU A 150 17.03 54.09 -44.63
C GLU A 150 17.69 53.42 -43.41
N LYS A 151 18.59 54.12 -42.72
CA LYS A 151 19.22 53.61 -41.49
C LYS A 151 18.18 53.29 -40.42
N LEU A 152 17.19 54.17 -40.21
CA LEU A 152 16.11 53.95 -39.25
C LEU A 152 15.23 52.75 -39.62
N GLU A 153 14.85 52.60 -40.89
CA GLU A 153 14.03 51.46 -41.34
C GLU A 153 14.78 50.13 -41.23
N ARG A 154 16.07 50.10 -41.59
CA ARG A 154 16.92 48.92 -41.40
C ARG A 154 17.03 48.54 -39.92
N LEU A 155 17.27 49.51 -39.03
CA LEU A 155 17.34 49.29 -37.58
C LEU A 155 16.02 48.77 -36.99
N LYS A 156 14.88 49.31 -37.44
CA LYS A 156 13.57 48.81 -36.99
C LYS A 156 13.35 47.36 -37.42
N ASN A 157 13.67 47.03 -38.67
CA ASN A 157 13.49 45.66 -39.17
C ASN A 157 14.38 44.65 -38.43
N THR A 158 15.65 45.00 -38.14
CA THR A 158 16.52 44.12 -37.33
C THR A 158 16.03 43.97 -35.90
N GLN A 159 15.54 45.06 -35.27
CA GLN A 159 14.92 44.99 -33.94
C GLN A 159 13.67 44.10 -33.92
N GLU A 160 12.78 44.23 -34.91
CA GLU A 160 11.58 43.40 -35.03
C GLU A 160 11.94 41.92 -35.25
N PHE A 161 12.98 41.65 -36.04
CA PHE A 161 13.50 40.30 -36.24
C PHE A 161 14.04 39.68 -34.96
N HIS A 162 14.87 40.40 -34.20
CA HIS A 162 15.36 39.94 -32.90
C HIS A 162 14.21 39.74 -31.90
N ARG A 163 13.23 40.65 -31.89
CA ARG A 163 12.02 40.53 -31.06
C ARG A 163 11.21 39.30 -31.44
N HIS A 164 11.12 38.97 -32.73
CA HIS A 164 10.47 37.75 -33.20
C HIS A 164 11.18 36.48 -32.68
N LYS A 165 12.51 36.41 -32.80
CA LYS A 165 13.30 35.30 -32.23
C LYS A 165 13.09 35.18 -30.71
N GLN A 166 13.12 36.30 -30.01
CA GLN A 166 12.93 36.34 -28.57
C GLN A 166 11.52 35.88 -28.16
N LYS A 167 10.49 36.29 -28.90
CA LYS A 167 9.13 35.83 -28.67
C LYS A 167 9.01 34.30 -28.82
N GLN A 168 9.64 33.70 -29.83
CA GLN A 168 9.63 32.24 -29.97
C GLN A 168 10.29 31.53 -28.76
N ARG A 169 11.38 32.08 -28.22
CA ARG A 169 12.02 31.57 -27.00
C ARG A 169 11.09 31.68 -25.79
N GLU A 170 10.38 32.80 -25.65
CA GLU A 170 9.41 33.02 -24.58
C GLU A 170 8.22 32.06 -24.68
N ASP A 171 7.68 31.86 -25.89
CA ASP A 171 6.58 30.92 -26.14
C ASP A 171 7.00 29.48 -25.79
N LEU A 172 8.23 29.06 -26.11
CA LEU A 172 8.75 27.75 -25.71
C LEU A 172 8.87 27.63 -24.20
N ARG A 173 9.45 28.62 -23.52
CA ARG A 173 9.58 28.63 -22.05
C ARG A 173 8.21 28.55 -21.36
N ALA A 174 7.22 29.27 -21.89
CA ALA A 174 5.86 29.24 -21.36
C ALA A 174 5.24 27.83 -21.48
N LYS A 175 5.46 27.15 -22.62
CA LYS A 175 5.02 25.75 -22.81
C LYS A 175 5.72 24.79 -21.85
N GLN A 176 7.05 24.85 -21.77
CA GLN A 176 7.84 24.00 -20.89
C GLN A 176 7.45 24.16 -19.42
N HIS A 177 7.21 25.40 -18.98
CA HIS A 177 6.75 25.68 -17.62
C HIS A 177 5.33 25.15 -17.36
N ALA A 178 4.42 25.22 -18.35
CA ALA A 178 3.08 24.63 -18.22
C ALA A 178 3.15 23.10 -18.12
N GLU A 179 3.98 22.45 -18.95
CA GLU A 179 4.21 20.99 -18.88
C GLU A 179 4.82 20.57 -17.54
N GLN A 180 5.77 21.33 -17.01
CA GLN A 180 6.38 21.05 -15.71
C GLN A 180 5.35 21.10 -14.58
N LYS A 181 4.44 22.09 -14.61
CA LYS A 181 3.33 22.16 -13.64
C LYS A 181 2.39 20.97 -13.75
N GLN A 182 1.97 20.63 -14.97
CA GLN A 182 1.10 19.46 -15.21
C GLN A 182 1.76 18.16 -14.73
N LEU A 183 3.07 18.02 -14.94
CA LEU A 183 3.80 16.86 -14.44
C LEU A 183 3.79 16.83 -12.91
N GLU A 184 4.16 17.92 -12.23
CA GLU A 184 4.17 17.94 -10.76
C GLU A 184 2.78 17.68 -10.16
N GLU A 185 1.70 18.20 -10.76
CA GLU A 185 0.33 17.86 -10.38
C GLU A 185 0.09 16.34 -10.50
N ALA A 186 0.44 15.72 -11.63
CA ALA A 186 0.30 14.27 -11.82
C ALA A 186 1.18 13.44 -10.85
N LEU A 187 2.38 13.91 -10.52
CA LEU A 187 3.29 13.25 -9.58
C LEU A 187 2.74 13.33 -8.15
N THR A 188 2.28 14.51 -7.72
CA THR A 188 1.66 14.67 -6.40
C THR A 188 0.41 13.82 -6.25
N ASP A 189 -0.44 13.76 -7.28
CA ASP A 189 -1.62 12.88 -7.29
C ASP A 189 -1.25 11.41 -7.12
N LYS A 190 -0.19 10.95 -7.79
CA LYS A 190 0.32 9.59 -7.65
C LYS A 190 0.85 9.31 -6.24
N GLN A 191 1.55 10.26 -5.63
CA GLN A 191 2.02 10.15 -4.25
C GLN A 191 0.83 10.07 -3.26
N TYR A 192 -0.16 10.95 -3.41
CA TYR A 192 -1.37 10.91 -2.58
C TYR A 192 -2.19 9.64 -2.79
N ALA A 193 -2.30 9.13 -4.02
CA ALA A 193 -2.97 7.86 -4.28
C ALA A 193 -2.28 6.70 -3.56
N THR A 194 -0.94 6.71 -3.52
CA THR A 194 -0.15 5.70 -2.80
C THR A 194 -0.35 5.78 -1.29
N LEU A 195 -0.36 6.99 -0.72
CA LEU A 195 -0.66 7.23 0.70
C LEU A 195 -2.07 6.76 1.07
N ARG A 196 -3.08 7.13 0.28
CA ARG A 196 -4.47 6.68 0.50
C ARG A 196 -4.60 5.16 0.41
N ALA A 197 -3.86 4.53 -0.51
CA ALA A 197 -3.85 3.08 -0.63
C ALA A 197 -3.21 2.42 0.59
N LYS A 198 -2.13 3.00 1.15
CA LYS A 198 -1.51 2.56 2.41
C LYS A 198 -2.48 2.64 3.57
N ASP A 199 -3.20 3.76 3.71
CA ASP A 199 -4.18 3.93 4.78
C ASP A 199 -5.32 2.92 4.68
N TRP A 200 -5.84 2.70 3.47
CA TRP A 200 -6.86 1.69 3.22
C TRP A 200 -6.38 0.28 3.56
N ASP A 201 -5.17 -0.08 3.14
CA ASP A 201 -4.59 -1.39 3.43
C ASP A 201 -4.34 -1.58 4.93
N THR A 202 -3.88 -0.54 5.62
CA THR A 202 -3.68 -0.54 7.08
C THR A 202 -5.00 -0.73 7.84
N LYS A 203 -6.07 -0.05 7.41
CA LYS A 203 -7.42 -0.23 7.97
C LYS A 203 -7.94 -1.64 7.74
N ARG A 204 -7.78 -2.17 6.53
CA ARG A 204 -8.15 -3.54 6.16
C ARG A 204 -7.44 -4.56 7.04
N GLU A 205 -6.13 -4.41 7.20
CA GLU A 205 -5.30 -5.30 8.00
C GLU A 205 -5.64 -5.22 9.49
N SER A 206 -5.87 -4.01 10.01
CA SER A 206 -6.32 -3.81 11.39
C SER A 206 -7.67 -4.48 11.66
N GLN A 207 -8.61 -4.39 10.72
CA GLN A 207 -9.90 -5.08 10.83
C GLN A 207 -9.74 -6.60 10.73
N ARG A 208 -8.86 -7.10 9.86
CA ARG A 208 -8.53 -8.53 9.76
C ARG A 208 -8.03 -9.08 11.09
N VAL A 209 -7.04 -8.42 11.69
CA VAL A 209 -6.49 -8.79 13.01
C VAL A 209 -7.57 -8.73 14.09
N LYS A 210 -8.44 -7.72 14.09
CA LYS A 210 -9.54 -7.61 15.04
C LYS A 210 -10.51 -8.79 14.94
N ASN A 211 -10.86 -9.20 13.72
CA ASN A 211 -11.74 -10.34 13.48
C ASN A 211 -11.09 -11.65 13.97
N LEU A 212 -9.84 -11.92 13.56
CA LEU A 212 -9.11 -13.11 14.00
C LEU A 212 -9.00 -13.19 15.52
N LYS A 213 -8.73 -12.06 16.17
CA LYS A 213 -8.70 -11.98 17.64
C LYS A 213 -10.06 -12.35 18.23
N ARG A 214 -11.14 -11.75 17.73
CA ARG A 214 -12.51 -12.03 18.22
C ARG A 214 -12.86 -13.51 18.07
N ASP A 215 -12.56 -14.11 16.93
CA ASP A 215 -12.91 -15.49 16.63
C ASP A 215 -12.13 -16.47 17.55
N MET A 216 -10.85 -16.18 17.81
CA MET A 216 -10.04 -16.91 18.78
C MET A 216 -10.60 -16.78 20.21
N HIS A 217 -10.92 -15.56 20.66
CA HIS A 217 -11.46 -15.34 22.01
C HIS A 217 -12.83 -16.00 22.19
N HIS A 218 -13.67 -16.00 21.14
CA HIS A 218 -14.94 -16.70 21.15
C HIS A 218 -14.75 -18.21 21.30
N ALA A 219 -13.81 -18.80 20.56
CA ALA A 219 -13.46 -20.21 20.70
C ALA A 219 -12.95 -20.54 22.11
N HIS A 220 -12.06 -19.70 22.66
CA HIS A 220 -11.56 -19.84 24.04
C HIS A 220 -12.68 -19.76 25.08
N ALA A 221 -13.65 -18.87 24.91
CA ALA A 221 -14.80 -18.77 25.80
C ALA A 221 -15.68 -20.04 25.73
N LEU A 222 -15.94 -20.56 24.53
CA LEU A 222 -16.67 -21.82 24.37
C LEU A 222 -15.94 -22.99 25.04
N ASP A 223 -14.60 -23.06 24.92
CA ASP A 223 -13.80 -24.09 25.55
C ASP A 223 -13.85 -24.03 27.09
N GLN A 224 -13.90 -22.83 27.68
CA GLN A 224 -14.07 -22.66 29.13
C GLN A 224 -15.44 -23.10 29.65
N HIS A 225 -16.48 -22.99 28.82
CA HIS A 225 -17.84 -23.40 29.16
C HIS A 225 -18.13 -24.88 28.90
N LYS A 226 -17.18 -25.63 28.34
CA LYS A 226 -17.33 -27.08 28.15
C LYS A 226 -17.47 -27.78 29.51
N PRO A 227 -18.34 -28.79 29.62
CA PRO A 227 -18.50 -29.53 30.86
C PRO A 227 -17.16 -30.19 31.22
N PRO A 228 -16.76 -30.15 32.51
CA PRO A 228 -15.49 -30.74 32.93
C PRO A 228 -15.49 -32.24 32.69
N GLU A 229 -14.59 -32.71 31.83
CA GLU A 229 -14.39 -34.13 31.58
C GLU A 229 -13.65 -34.74 32.76
N PHE A 230 -14.35 -35.48 33.61
CA PHE A 230 -13.80 -36.11 34.82
C PHE A 230 -12.90 -37.32 34.53
N THR A 231 -12.09 -37.25 33.48
CA THR A 231 -11.22 -38.31 32.98
C THR A 231 -9.86 -37.74 32.59
N THR A 232 -8.82 -38.55 32.75
CA THR A 232 -7.46 -38.25 32.27
C THR A 232 -7.27 -38.59 30.79
N HIS A 233 -8.24 -39.31 30.22
CA HIS A 233 -8.36 -39.63 28.81
C HIS A 233 -9.69 -39.08 28.34
N PRO A 234 -9.73 -38.23 27.29
CA PRO A 234 -10.99 -37.66 26.82
C PRO A 234 -11.94 -38.80 26.40
N LEU A 235 -13.23 -38.65 26.70
CA LEU A 235 -14.24 -39.68 26.40
C LEU A 235 -14.40 -39.90 24.89
N VAL A 236 -14.05 -38.88 24.10
CA VAL A 236 -13.97 -38.91 22.64
C VAL A 236 -12.54 -38.54 22.27
N ALA A 237 -11.86 -39.38 21.48
CA ALA A 237 -10.54 -39.04 20.97
C ALA A 237 -10.64 -37.73 20.16
N PRO A 238 -9.77 -36.73 20.41
CA PRO A 238 -9.76 -35.53 19.59
C PRO A 238 -9.49 -35.91 18.13
N ARG A 239 -10.20 -35.26 17.19
CA ARG A 239 -9.95 -35.43 15.75
C ARG A 239 -8.46 -35.24 15.46
N ASP A 240 -7.89 -36.08 14.59
CA ASP A 240 -6.44 -36.08 14.28
C ASP A 240 -5.91 -34.68 13.88
N HIS A 241 -6.75 -33.89 13.19
CA HIS A 241 -6.41 -32.56 12.69
C HIS A 241 -7.01 -31.40 13.49
N LEU A 242 -7.44 -31.63 14.74
CA LEU A 242 -8.06 -30.60 15.59
C LEU A 242 -7.15 -29.39 15.77
N LYS A 243 -5.85 -29.62 15.96
CA LYS A 243 -4.86 -28.54 16.12
C LYS A 243 -4.65 -27.70 14.88
N GLN A 244 -5.01 -28.21 13.70
CA GLN A 244 -4.81 -27.53 12.42
C GLN A 244 -6.06 -26.79 11.94
N THR A 245 -7.24 -27.17 12.45
CA THR A 245 -8.53 -26.69 11.95
C THR A 245 -9.33 -25.91 13.01
N SER A 246 -9.09 -26.15 14.30
CA SER A 246 -9.84 -25.48 15.35
C SER A 246 -9.42 -24.02 15.52
N SER A 247 -10.42 -23.14 15.62
CA SER A 247 -10.25 -21.72 15.96
C SER A 247 -9.66 -21.50 17.36
N THR A 248 -9.66 -22.51 18.22
CA THR A 248 -8.95 -22.50 19.52
C THR A 248 -7.45 -22.23 19.35
N PHE A 249 -6.85 -22.69 18.26
CA PHE A 249 -5.41 -22.53 17.93
C PHE A 249 -5.17 -21.38 16.95
N GLY A 250 -6.04 -20.38 16.96
CA GLY A 250 -5.99 -19.26 16.02
C GLY A 250 -4.69 -18.44 16.09
N GLY A 251 -4.04 -18.38 17.26
CA GLY A 251 -2.72 -17.75 17.43
C GLY A 251 -1.64 -18.50 16.67
N GLN A 252 -1.57 -19.81 16.88
CA GLN A 252 -0.65 -20.69 16.15
C GLN A 252 -0.89 -20.67 14.63
N HIS A 253 -2.15 -20.74 14.19
CA HIS A 253 -2.50 -20.69 12.76
C HIS A 253 -2.07 -19.38 12.13
N PHE A 254 -2.39 -18.26 12.79
CA PHE A 254 -2.02 -16.95 12.30
C PHE A 254 -0.50 -16.78 12.22
N LEU A 255 0.24 -17.23 13.23
CA LEU A 255 1.69 -17.17 13.22
C LEU A 255 2.30 -18.00 12.08
N SER A 256 1.83 -19.24 11.88
CA SER A 256 2.29 -20.12 10.80
C SER A 256 2.07 -19.49 9.41
N LEU A 257 0.86 -18.93 9.20
CA LEU A 257 0.48 -18.22 7.99
C LEU A 257 1.40 -17.03 7.71
N VAL A 258 1.67 -16.22 8.73
CA VAL A 258 2.49 -15.03 8.57
C VAL A 258 3.96 -15.41 8.37
N ARG A 259 4.44 -16.53 8.93
CA ARG A 259 5.77 -17.09 8.65
C ARG A 259 5.91 -17.69 7.25
N GLY A 260 4.79 -17.92 6.56
CA GLY A 260 4.78 -18.53 5.23
C GLY A 260 4.90 -20.04 5.27
N GLU A 261 4.57 -20.66 6.41
CA GLU A 261 4.40 -22.11 6.46
C GLU A 261 3.22 -22.50 5.57
N ARG A 262 3.45 -23.48 4.70
CA ARG A 262 2.43 -23.95 3.77
C ARG A 262 1.36 -24.65 4.61
N LEU A 263 0.18 -24.05 4.74
CA LEU A 263 -0.99 -24.73 5.29
C LEU A 263 -1.21 -26.01 4.46
N GLN A 264 -0.90 -27.16 5.05
CA GLN A 264 -1.35 -28.44 4.53
C GLN A 264 -2.84 -28.55 4.82
N VAL A 265 -3.66 -27.87 4.01
CA VAL A 265 -5.11 -28.05 4.03
C VAL A 265 -5.36 -29.40 3.39
N GLN A 266 -5.54 -30.43 4.21
CA GLN A 266 -6.03 -31.71 3.72
C GLN A 266 -7.41 -31.50 3.10
N SER A 267 -7.69 -32.24 2.02
CA SER A 267 -8.99 -32.27 1.36
C SER A 267 -10.11 -32.48 2.38
N LEU A 268 -11.25 -31.81 2.21
CA LEU A 268 -12.41 -31.96 3.08
C LEU A 268 -12.82 -33.44 3.19
N CYS A 269 -12.69 -34.23 2.10
CA CYS A 269 -12.97 -35.67 2.09
C CYS A 269 -11.99 -36.45 2.99
N ALA A 270 -10.68 -36.16 2.90
CA ALA A 270 -9.66 -36.82 3.72
C ALA A 270 -9.83 -36.56 5.24
N LEU A 271 -10.59 -35.52 5.64
CA LEU A 271 -10.92 -35.19 7.03
C LEU A 271 -12.15 -35.94 7.58
N HIS A 272 -12.87 -36.69 6.72
CA HIS A 272 -14.12 -37.40 7.03
C HIS A 272 -14.05 -38.92 6.79
N ASP A 273 -13.03 -39.44 6.10
CA ASP A 273 -12.90 -40.86 5.72
C ASP A 273 -12.63 -41.84 6.91
N ALA A 274 -12.58 -41.35 8.16
CA ALA A 274 -12.46 -42.22 9.34
C ALA A 274 -13.80 -42.87 9.78
N GLU A 275 -14.91 -42.63 9.08
CA GLU A 275 -16.22 -43.23 9.37
C GLU A 275 -16.61 -44.40 8.42
N GLU A 276 -15.80 -44.73 7.41
CA GLU A 276 -16.07 -45.86 6.49
C GLU A 276 -15.22 -47.10 6.79
N ASP A 277 -15.34 -47.67 7.99
CA ASP A 277 -14.92 -49.05 8.26
C ASP A 277 -16.00 -49.83 9.02
N ALA A 278 -17.25 -49.65 8.59
CA ALA A 278 -18.38 -50.48 8.99
C ALA A 278 -19.33 -50.72 7.81
N VAL A 279 -18.80 -51.18 6.67
CA VAL A 279 -19.62 -51.99 5.77
C VAL A 279 -19.59 -53.41 6.32
N PRO A 280 -20.68 -53.96 6.89
CA PRO A 280 -20.71 -55.36 7.22
C PRO A 280 -20.56 -56.13 5.91
N SER A 281 -19.51 -56.96 5.83
CA SER A 281 -19.43 -58.03 4.85
C SER A 281 -20.65 -58.93 5.05
N GLY A 282 -21.67 -58.70 4.23
CA GLY A 282 -22.89 -59.48 4.16
C GLY A 282 -23.03 -60.03 2.75
N ALA A 283 -22.81 -61.35 2.67
CA ALA A 283 -23.14 -62.32 1.62
C ALA A 283 -23.81 -61.82 0.33
#